data_AF-A2C7S1-F1
#
_entry.id   AF-A2C7S1-F1
#
_cell.length_a   1.000
_cell.length_b   1.000
_cell.length_c   1.000
_cell.angle_alpha   90.00
_cell.angle_beta   90.00
_cell.angle_gamma   90.00
#
_symmetry.space_group_name_H-M   'P 1'
#
loop_
_entity.id
_entity.type
_entity.pdbx_description
1 polymer ?
#
loop_
_entity_poly.entity_id
_entity_poly.type
_entity_poly.pdbx_seq_one_letter_code
_entity_poly.pdbx_strand_id
1 'polypeptide(L)'
;MFGLIGHSTSFEDARKKALEIGYDHLDGDLDVWCSAPPQFLEEIEVESLTGKKIEGAYIDSCFVPEMLSRFKTARRKVLNAMELAQKRGIEISALGGFTSIIFENFNLLRHQHVRNTTLDGSALRLAILIQHGLFAVSLRTMPHF
;
A
#
# COMPACT_ATOMS: atom_id res chain seq x y z
N MET A 1 -2.88 9.76 11.73
CA MET A 1 -1.66 9.03 11.29
C MET A 1 -1.61 8.91 9.76
N PHE A 2 -0.45 9.11 9.11
CA PHE A 2 -0.27 8.89 7.66
C PHE A 2 0.27 7.49 7.34
N GLY A 3 0.11 7.02 6.10
CA GLY A 3 0.57 5.71 5.66
C GLY A 3 1.41 5.78 4.41
N LEU A 4 2.42 4.93 4.32
CA LEU A 4 3.20 4.68 3.11
C LEU A 4 2.99 3.23 2.71
N ILE A 5 2.27 2.98 1.62
CA ILE A 5 2.08 1.64 1.09
C ILE A 5 3.12 1.42 -0.02
N GLY A 6 4.06 0.52 0.24
CA GLY A 6 5.19 0.24 -0.63
C GLY A 6 5.23 -1.20 -1.15
N HIS A 7 6.31 -1.48 -1.87
CA HIS A 7 6.61 -2.80 -2.41
C HIS A 7 8.11 -2.92 -2.69
N SER A 8 8.61 -4.15 -2.80
CA SER A 8 9.99 -4.41 -3.23
C SER A 8 10.14 -4.34 -4.76
N THR A 9 11.35 -4.04 -5.23
CA THR A 9 11.69 -3.83 -6.65
C THR A 9 11.77 -5.13 -7.46
N SER A 10 12.00 -6.26 -6.79
CA SER A 10 11.99 -7.61 -7.37
C SER A 10 11.59 -8.63 -6.32
N PHE A 11 11.26 -9.84 -6.75
CA PHE A 11 11.03 -10.98 -5.85
C PHE A 11 12.30 -11.35 -5.07
N GLU A 12 13.45 -11.26 -5.70
CA GLU A 12 14.75 -11.51 -5.05
C GLU A 12 15.00 -10.52 -3.92
N ASP A 13 14.81 -9.21 -4.18
CA ASP A 13 14.95 -8.17 -3.15
C ASP A 13 13.96 -8.37 -2.01
N ALA A 14 12.72 -8.78 -2.33
CA ALA A 14 11.68 -9.03 -1.34
C ALA A 14 12.05 -10.18 -0.41
N ARG A 15 12.55 -11.30 -0.96
CA ARG A 15 13.02 -12.45 -0.17
C ARG A 15 14.21 -12.08 0.70
N LYS A 16 15.19 -11.36 0.13
CA LYS A 16 16.36 -10.92 0.87
C LYS A 16 15.98 -10.05 2.07
N LYS A 17 15.13 -9.05 1.84
CA LYS A 17 14.62 -8.19 2.92
C LYS A 17 13.86 -9.01 3.96
N ALA A 18 12.94 -9.88 3.55
CA ALA A 18 12.18 -10.72 4.48
C ALA A 18 13.08 -11.53 5.43
N LEU A 19 14.17 -12.09 4.92
CA LEU A 19 15.18 -12.77 5.74
C LEU A 19 15.89 -11.81 6.71
N GLU A 20 16.29 -10.62 6.24
CA GLU A 20 16.95 -9.60 7.07
C GLU A 20 16.08 -9.14 8.25
N ILE A 21 14.76 -9.10 8.07
CA ILE A 21 13.79 -8.68 9.10
C ILE A 21 13.14 -9.85 9.86
N GLY A 22 13.59 -11.10 9.65
CA GLY A 22 13.12 -12.28 10.41
C GLY A 22 11.73 -12.80 10.01
N TYR A 23 11.28 -12.52 8.78
CA TYR A 23 10.03 -13.01 8.22
C TYR A 23 10.20 -14.35 7.49
N ASP A 24 10.80 -15.33 8.19
CA ASP A 24 11.18 -16.65 7.62
C ASP A 24 9.98 -17.46 7.11
N HIS A 25 8.76 -17.15 7.57
CA HIS A 25 7.52 -17.77 7.10
C HIS A 25 7.14 -17.38 5.66
N LEU A 26 7.86 -16.44 5.05
CA LEU A 26 7.75 -16.08 3.64
C LEU A 26 8.83 -16.75 2.78
N ASP A 27 9.62 -17.68 3.34
CA ASP A 27 10.56 -18.48 2.57
C ASP A 27 9.81 -19.45 1.65
N GLY A 28 9.82 -19.15 0.36
CA GLY A 28 9.10 -19.89 -0.66
C GLY A 28 9.35 -19.34 -2.04
N ASP A 29 8.67 -19.92 -3.03
CA ASP A 29 8.67 -19.43 -4.40
C ASP A 29 7.69 -18.27 -4.58
N LEU A 30 7.62 -17.76 -5.82
CA LEU A 30 6.72 -16.66 -6.15
C LEU A 30 5.24 -17.03 -5.90
N ASP A 31 4.86 -18.30 -5.96
CA ASP A 31 3.48 -18.75 -5.72
C ASP A 31 3.11 -18.69 -4.24
N VAL A 32 4.03 -19.08 -3.35
CA VAL A 32 3.89 -18.86 -1.90
C VAL A 32 3.78 -17.36 -1.62
N TRP A 33 4.70 -16.56 -2.20
CA TRP A 33 4.72 -15.12 -2.01
C TRP A 33 3.44 -14.43 -2.53
N CYS A 34 2.83 -14.92 -3.62
CA CYS A 34 1.55 -14.44 -4.12
C CYS A 34 0.40 -14.53 -3.09
N SER A 35 0.54 -15.39 -2.08
CA SER A 35 -0.45 -15.58 -1.00
C SER A 35 -0.12 -14.80 0.27
N ALA A 36 1.09 -14.24 0.38
CA ALA A 36 1.52 -13.47 1.55
C ALA A 36 0.57 -12.29 1.85
N PRO A 37 0.15 -12.08 3.11
CA PRO A 37 -0.59 -10.90 3.49
C PRO A 37 0.32 -9.66 3.52
N PRO A 38 -0.23 -8.44 3.39
CA PRO A 38 0.55 -7.23 3.60
C PRO A 38 1.09 -7.15 5.03
N GLN A 39 2.25 -6.53 5.20
CA GLN A 39 2.93 -6.42 6.49
C GLN A 39 2.98 -4.97 6.95
N PHE A 40 2.65 -4.75 8.22
CA PHE A 40 2.94 -3.50 8.91
C PHE A 40 4.36 -3.61 9.46
N LEU A 41 5.31 -2.80 8.94
CA LEU A 41 6.72 -2.99 9.28
C LEU A 41 7.18 -2.03 10.38
N GLU A 42 6.87 -0.74 10.26
CA GLU A 42 7.38 0.27 11.17
C GLU A 42 6.44 1.46 11.32
N GLU A 43 6.53 2.11 12.48
CA GLU A 43 5.99 3.43 12.74
C GLU A 43 7.04 4.49 12.43
N ILE A 44 6.60 5.63 11.91
CA ILE A 44 7.45 6.72 11.43
C ILE A 44 7.02 7.99 12.16
N GLU A 45 7.95 8.67 12.83
CA GLU A 45 7.75 10.04 13.31
C GLU A 45 8.51 11.00 12.40
N VAL A 46 7.84 12.04 11.93
CA VAL A 46 8.46 13.11 11.14
C VAL A 46 8.21 14.45 11.81
N GLU A 47 9.28 15.19 12.05
CA GLU A 47 9.22 16.57 12.52
C GLU A 47 9.50 17.53 11.35
N SER A 48 8.57 18.45 11.11
CA SER A 48 8.73 19.50 10.12
C SER A 48 9.70 20.57 10.59
N LEU A 49 10.21 21.39 9.66
CA LEU A 49 11.03 22.58 9.98
C LEU A 49 10.30 23.58 10.90
N THR A 50 8.97 23.50 11.02
CA THR A 50 8.17 24.34 11.93
C THR A 50 8.02 23.75 13.34
N GLY A 51 8.65 22.62 13.63
CA GLY A 51 8.53 21.89 14.90
C GLY A 51 7.24 21.06 15.03
N LYS A 52 6.35 21.08 14.03
CA LYS A 52 5.18 20.20 14.01
C LYS A 52 5.60 18.75 13.75
N LYS A 53 5.16 17.84 14.62
CA LYS A 53 5.34 16.40 14.47
C LYS A 53 4.11 15.74 13.88
N ILE A 54 4.34 14.77 13.00
CA ILE A 54 3.30 13.88 12.48
C ILE A 54 3.78 12.43 12.60
N GLU A 55 2.83 11.55 12.88
CA GLU A 55 3.07 10.11 12.96
C GLU A 55 2.53 9.42 11.71
N GLY A 56 3.25 8.40 11.28
CA GLY A 56 2.91 7.57 10.14
C GLY A 56 3.33 6.12 10.31
N ALA A 57 3.08 5.32 9.29
CA ALA A 57 3.49 3.93 9.25
C ALA A 57 3.84 3.48 7.83
N TYR A 58 4.79 2.54 7.73
CA TYR A 58 5.09 1.84 6.48
C TYR A 58 4.38 0.48 6.43
N ILE A 59 3.64 0.26 5.34
CA ILE A 59 2.98 -1.00 5.02
C ILE A 59 3.60 -1.56 3.75
N ASP A 60 4.19 -2.75 3.84
CA ASP A 60 4.62 -3.50 2.67
C ASP A 60 3.41 -4.26 2.10
N SER A 61 3.07 -3.98 0.85
CA SER A 61 1.95 -4.66 0.17
C SER A 61 2.25 -6.12 -0.18
N CYS A 62 3.51 -6.55 -0.08
CA CYS A 62 4.08 -7.79 -0.59
C CYS A 62 3.79 -8.01 -2.08
N PHE A 63 3.57 -6.92 -2.82
CA PHE A 63 3.61 -6.93 -4.27
C PHE A 63 5.08 -6.99 -4.74
N VAL A 64 5.32 -7.66 -5.86
CA VAL A 64 6.60 -7.60 -6.59
C VAL A 64 6.29 -7.53 -8.10
N PRO A 65 7.09 -6.83 -8.92
CA PRO A 65 6.78 -6.62 -10.34
C PRO A 65 6.55 -7.89 -11.17
N GLU A 66 7.14 -9.02 -10.79
CA GLU A 66 6.95 -10.32 -11.43
C GLU A 66 5.48 -10.78 -11.38
N MET A 67 4.69 -10.26 -10.43
CA MET A 67 3.25 -10.49 -10.34
C MET A 67 2.43 -9.77 -11.40
N LEU A 68 3.02 -8.89 -12.23
CA LEU A 68 2.27 -8.18 -13.28
C LEU A 68 1.67 -9.14 -14.32
N SER A 69 2.29 -10.30 -14.53
CA SER A 69 1.71 -11.40 -15.34
C SER A 69 0.47 -12.04 -14.68
N ARG A 70 0.31 -11.88 -13.36
CA ARG A 70 -0.74 -12.46 -12.51
C ARG A 70 -1.67 -11.35 -11.97
N PHE A 71 -2.36 -10.67 -12.89
CA PHE A 71 -3.15 -9.46 -12.60
C PHE A 71 -4.08 -9.54 -11.38
N LYS A 72 -4.80 -10.66 -11.20
CA LYS A 72 -5.71 -10.85 -10.04
C LYS A 72 -4.95 -10.80 -8.72
N THR A 73 -3.74 -11.33 -8.68
CA THR A 73 -2.87 -11.30 -7.50
C THR A 73 -2.36 -9.90 -7.24
N ALA A 74 -1.80 -9.23 -8.25
CA ALA A 74 -1.29 -7.86 -8.13
C ALA A 74 -2.36 -6.91 -7.59
N ARG A 75 -3.59 -6.99 -8.12
CA ARG A 75 -4.74 -6.24 -7.62
C ARG A 75 -5.04 -6.55 -6.14
N ARG A 76 -5.11 -7.84 -5.78
CA ARG A 76 -5.41 -8.27 -4.41
C ARG A 76 -4.38 -7.75 -3.40
N LYS A 77 -3.10 -7.68 -3.78
CA LYS A 77 -2.01 -7.17 -2.92
C LYS A 77 -2.24 -5.71 -2.53
N VAL A 78 -2.53 -4.85 -3.51
CA VAL A 78 -2.80 -3.42 -3.28
C VAL A 78 -4.06 -3.25 -2.42
N LEU A 79 -5.15 -3.94 -2.75
CA LEU A 79 -6.41 -3.85 -2.01
C LEU A 79 -6.28 -4.31 -0.55
N ASN A 80 -5.57 -5.41 -0.30
CA ASN A 80 -5.35 -5.91 1.06
C ASN A 80 -4.48 -4.94 1.87
N ALA A 81 -3.48 -4.29 1.26
CA ALA A 81 -2.64 -3.30 1.92
C ALA A 81 -3.44 -2.05 2.33
N MET A 82 -4.33 -1.59 1.44
CA MET A 82 -5.26 -0.51 1.76
C MET A 82 -6.25 -0.90 2.87
N GLU A 83 -6.77 -2.13 2.85
CA GLU A 83 -7.62 -2.65 3.92
C GLU A 83 -6.87 -2.68 5.27
N LEU A 84 -5.60 -3.09 5.28
CA LEU A 84 -4.76 -3.08 6.48
C LEU A 84 -4.57 -1.65 7.00
N ALA A 85 -4.29 -0.68 6.12
CA ALA A 85 -4.16 0.73 6.49
C ALA A 85 -5.43 1.26 7.15
N GLN A 86 -6.60 1.00 6.56
CA GLN A 86 -7.89 1.40 7.10
C GLN A 86 -8.16 0.75 8.47
N LYS A 87 -7.89 -0.55 8.63
CA LYS A 87 -8.05 -1.26 9.93
C LYS A 87 -7.13 -0.72 11.02
N ARG A 88 -6.01 -0.11 10.66
CA ARG A 88 -5.05 0.53 11.57
C ARG A 88 -5.38 1.99 11.88
N GLY A 89 -6.48 2.53 11.34
CA GLY A 89 -6.86 3.93 11.56
C GLY A 89 -5.95 4.93 10.85
N ILE A 90 -5.26 4.52 9.78
CA ILE A 90 -4.47 5.43 8.94
C ILE A 90 -5.44 6.28 8.11
N GLU A 91 -5.35 7.60 8.26
CA GLU A 91 -6.32 8.55 7.66
C GLU A 91 -5.98 8.87 6.20
N ILE A 92 -4.69 8.96 5.89
CA ILE A 92 -4.18 9.26 4.56
C ILE A 92 -3.05 8.30 4.23
N SER A 93 -3.14 7.60 3.11
CA SER A 93 -2.11 6.67 2.65
C SER A 93 -1.59 7.07 1.27
N ALA A 94 -0.27 7.08 1.14
CA ALA A 94 0.38 7.20 -0.14
C ALA A 94 0.58 5.82 -0.78
N LEU A 95 0.17 5.67 -2.04
CA LEU A 95 0.48 4.48 -2.85
C LEU A 95 1.78 4.73 -3.63
N GLY A 96 2.85 4.03 -3.24
CA GLY A 96 4.17 4.16 -3.86
C GLY A 96 4.39 3.24 -5.06
N GLY A 97 5.08 3.74 -6.10
CA GLY A 97 5.58 2.94 -7.22
C GLY A 97 4.49 2.24 -8.01
N PHE A 98 4.65 0.93 -8.23
CA PHE A 98 3.66 0.14 -8.98
C PHE A 98 2.30 0.03 -8.29
N THR A 99 2.21 0.25 -6.97
CA THR A 99 0.91 0.17 -6.28
C THR A 99 -0.06 1.25 -6.76
N SER A 100 0.42 2.46 -7.08
CA SER A 100 -0.41 3.52 -7.67
C SER A 100 -0.76 3.23 -9.13
N ILE A 101 0.19 2.71 -9.91
CA ILE A 101 -0.03 2.31 -11.31
C ILE A 101 -1.10 1.20 -11.40
N ILE A 102 -1.01 0.20 -10.52
CA ILE A 102 -2.01 -0.87 -10.41
C ILE A 102 -3.35 -0.26 -10.00
N PHE A 103 -3.37 0.63 -9.00
CA PHE A 103 -4.62 1.27 -8.57
C PHE A 103 -5.33 2.02 -9.71
N GLU A 104 -4.59 2.80 -10.49
CA GLU A 104 -5.13 3.58 -11.61
C GLU A 104 -5.57 2.70 -12.78
N ASN A 105 -4.69 1.84 -13.29
CA ASN A 105 -4.96 1.01 -14.46
C ASN A 105 -6.14 0.05 -14.26
N PHE A 106 -6.40 -0.38 -13.02
CA PHE A 106 -7.50 -1.28 -12.72
C PHE A 106 -8.77 -0.58 -12.23
N ASN A 107 -8.79 0.76 -12.26
CA ASN A 107 -9.91 1.59 -11.85
C ASN A 107 -10.54 1.10 -10.54
N LEU A 108 -9.68 0.82 -9.54
CA LEU A 108 -10.08 0.13 -8.31
C LEU A 108 -11.14 0.91 -7.51
N LEU A 109 -11.34 2.19 -7.81
CA LEU A 109 -12.47 2.99 -7.34
C LEU A 109 -13.84 2.41 -7.69
N ARG A 110 -13.98 1.64 -8.78
CA ARG A 110 -15.23 0.92 -9.11
C ARG A 110 -15.43 -0.36 -8.29
N HIS A 111 -14.40 -0.80 -7.57
CA HIS A 111 -14.39 -2.03 -6.77
C HIS A 111 -14.06 -1.71 -5.30
N GLN A 112 -14.82 -0.78 -4.70
CA GLN A 112 -14.73 -0.41 -3.28
C GLN A 112 -15.06 -1.54 -2.30
N HIS A 113 -15.46 -2.73 -2.75
CA HIS A 113 -15.67 -3.88 -1.87
C HIS A 113 -14.44 -4.80 -1.88
N VAL A 114 -13.69 -4.81 -0.79
CA VAL A 114 -12.63 -5.79 -0.53
C VAL A 114 -13.14 -6.73 0.57
N ARG A 115 -13.56 -7.94 0.16
CA ARG A 115 -14.13 -8.95 1.08
C ARG A 115 -15.34 -8.39 1.84
N ASN A 116 -15.29 -8.38 3.18
CA ASN A 116 -16.36 -7.86 4.06
C ASN A 116 -16.22 -6.36 4.37
N THR A 117 -15.21 -5.69 3.83
CA THR A 117 -14.92 -4.29 4.11
C THR A 117 -15.25 -3.47 2.87
N THR A 118 -16.17 -2.52 3.02
CA THR A 118 -16.27 -1.44 2.04
C THR A 118 -15.09 -0.51 2.31
N LEU A 119 -14.19 -0.38 1.33
CA LEU A 119 -13.23 0.70 1.25
C LEU A 119 -14.05 1.98 1.15
N ASP A 120 -14.32 2.57 2.30
CA ASP A 120 -15.03 3.82 2.38
C ASP A 120 -14.09 4.91 1.87
N GLY A 121 -14.39 5.42 0.67
CA GLY A 121 -13.66 6.52 0.05
C GLY A 121 -13.64 7.78 0.93
N SER A 122 -14.56 7.90 1.92
CA SER A 122 -14.57 8.99 2.88
C SER A 122 -13.60 8.78 4.07
N ALA A 123 -13.22 7.54 4.39
CA ALA A 123 -12.37 7.21 5.54
C ALA A 123 -10.88 7.08 5.20
N LEU A 124 -10.53 6.62 3.98
CA LEU A 124 -9.13 6.48 3.55
C LEU A 124 -8.83 7.43 2.39
N ARG A 125 -8.12 8.53 2.68
CA ARG A 125 -7.66 9.46 1.64
C ARG A 125 -6.44 8.87 0.94
N LEU A 126 -6.49 8.78 -0.37
CA LEU A 126 -5.38 8.26 -1.19
C LEU A 126 -4.59 9.39 -1.82
N ALA A 127 -3.29 9.40 -1.53
CA ALA A 127 -2.33 10.22 -2.25
C ALA A 127 -1.56 9.34 -3.24
N ILE A 128 -1.68 9.63 -4.54
CA ILE A 128 -0.89 8.91 -5.54
C ILE A 128 0.43 9.66 -5.72
N LEU A 129 1.52 8.98 -5.40
CA LEU A 129 2.89 9.43 -5.62
C LEU A 129 3.39 8.85 -6.95
N ILE A 130 3.46 9.68 -7.99
CA ILE A 130 4.12 9.31 -9.25
C ILE A 130 5.60 9.71 -9.12
N GLN A 131 6.49 8.84 -9.59
CA GLN A 131 7.97 8.86 -9.43
C GLN A 131 8.67 10.17 -9.87
N HIS A 132 7.94 11.15 -10.40
CA HIS A 132 8.40 12.48 -10.83
C HIS A 132 7.92 13.63 -9.93
N GLY A 133 7.54 13.36 -8.67
CA GLY A 133 7.18 14.40 -7.69
C GLY A 133 5.79 15.01 -7.90
N LEU A 134 4.97 14.44 -8.79
CA LEU A 134 3.58 14.85 -8.93
C LEU A 134 2.73 14.08 -7.90
N PHE A 135 2.39 14.74 -6.80
CA PHE A 135 1.33 14.30 -5.90
C PHE A 135 -0.01 14.52 -6.62
N ALA A 136 -0.61 13.46 -7.14
CA ALA A 136 -2.01 13.47 -7.52
C ALA A 136 -2.82 13.04 -6.30
N VAL A 137 -3.30 14.00 -5.51
CA VAL A 137 -4.30 13.68 -4.48
C VAL A 137 -5.63 13.48 -5.20
N SER A 138 -6.11 12.25 -5.26
CA SER A 138 -7.47 11.98 -5.76
C SER A 138 -8.46 12.36 -4.65
N LEU A 139 -8.80 13.66 -4.56
CA LEU A 139 -9.81 14.21 -3.66
C LEU A 139 -11.26 13.90 -4.12
N ARG A 140 -11.50 12.78 -4.80
CA ARG A 140 -12.85 12.42 -5.26
C ARG A 140 -13.65 11.76 -4.15
N THR A 141 -14.03 12.54 -3.14
CA THR A 141 -15.22 12.37 -2.30
C THR A 141 -15.32 13.53 -1.31
N MET A 142 -15.75 14.69 -1.79
CA MET A 142 -16.37 15.70 -0.91
C MET A 142 -17.86 15.78 -1.26
N PRO A 143 -18.80 15.46 -0.36
CA PRO A 143 -19.97 16.31 -0.23
C PRO A 143 -19.53 17.63 0.43
N HIS A 144 -20.18 18.72 0.04
CA HIS A 144 -19.87 20.09 0.42
C HIS A 144 -19.71 20.33 1.94
N PHE A 145 -18.98 21.41 2.26
CA PHE A 145 -18.91 22.10 3.56
C PHE A 145 -20.20 22.04 4.37
#